data_AF-A0A2V8JC63-F1
#
_entry.id   AF-A0A2V8JC63-F1
#
_cell.length_a   1.000
_cell.length_b   1.000
_cell.length_c   1.000
_cell.angle_alpha   90.00
_cell.angle_beta   90.00
_cell.angle_gamma   90.00
#
_symmetry.space_group_name_H-M   'P 1'
#
loop_
_entity.id
_entity.type
_entity.pdbx_description
1 polymer ?
#
loop_
_entity_poly.entity_id
_entity_poly.type
_entity_poly.pdbx_seq_one_letter_code
_entity_poly.pdbx_strand_id
1 'polypeptide(L)' 'GVWAHEIGGARMFNVVSIKQRYAGHARQAGHILNQCGVGAYMSRYSVVVDEDIDPSNLQEVMWAVATRSDPV' A
#
# COMPACT_ATOMS: atom_id res chain seq x y z
N GLY A 1 8.75 -3.42 1.05
CA GLY A 1 8.20 -4.80 1.11
C GLY A 1 6.73 -4.82 0.71
N VAL A 2 6.07 -5.98 0.65
CA VAL A 2 4.63 -6.09 0.31
C VAL A 2 3.91 -6.89 1.40
N TRP A 3 2.73 -6.45 1.82
CA TRP A 3 1.92 -7.12 2.84
C TRP A 3 0.44 -7.10 2.51
N ALA A 4 -0.24 -8.23 2.73
CA ALA A 4 -1.69 -8.35 2.63
C ALA A 4 -2.26 -8.43 4.06
N HIS A 5 -2.84 -7.33 4.53
CA HIS A 5 -3.15 -7.18 5.94
C HIS A 5 -4.39 -7.99 6.34
N GLU A 6 -4.30 -8.68 7.47
CA GLU A 6 -5.35 -9.48 8.09
C GLU A 6 -6.62 -8.69 8.43
N ILE A 7 -6.54 -7.37 8.67
CA ILE A 7 -7.71 -6.50 8.84
C ILE A 7 -8.61 -6.50 7.60
N GLY A 8 -8.02 -6.71 6.42
CA GLY A 8 -8.72 -6.91 5.15
C GLY A 8 -8.91 -8.38 4.79
N GLY A 9 -8.93 -9.30 5.76
CA GLY A 9 -9.02 -10.73 5.52
C GLY A 9 -7.87 -11.28 4.67
N ALA A 10 -6.68 -10.70 4.82
CA ALA A 10 -5.46 -11.02 4.09
C ALA A 10 -5.63 -10.93 2.56
N ARG A 11 -6.47 -10.01 2.06
CA ARG A 11 -6.65 -9.78 0.62
C ARG A 11 -7.26 -8.44 0.20
N MET A 12 -8.08 -7.84 1.05
CA MET A 12 -8.83 -6.61 0.71
C MET A 12 -8.04 -5.34 1.00
N PHE A 13 -7.05 -5.39 1.90
CA PHE A 13 -6.20 -4.26 2.27
C PHE A 13 -4.74 -4.64 2.04
N ASN A 14 -4.17 -4.13 0.96
CA ASN A 14 -2.82 -4.47 0.53
C ASN A 14 -1.92 -3.24 0.61
N VAL A 15 -0.71 -3.44 1.11
CA VAL A 15 0.28 -2.38 1.30
C VAL A 15 1.57 -2.73 0.60
N VAL A 16 2.15 -1.77 -0.12
CA VAL A 16 3.50 -1.87 -0.67
C VAL A 16 4.35 -0.70 -0.20
N SER A 17 5.53 -1.01 0.33
CA SER A 17 6.57 -0.06 0.70
C SER A 17 7.62 0.00 -0.42
N ILE A 18 7.87 1.21 -0.94
CA ILE A 18 8.76 1.47 -2.08
C ILE A 18 9.83 2.51 -1.75
N LYS A 19 10.99 2.38 -2.40
CA LYS A 19 11.95 3.50 -2.50
C LYS A 19 11.50 4.45 -3.59
N GLN A 20 10.96 5.61 -3.23
CA GLN A 20 10.49 6.58 -4.20
C GLN A 20 11.64 7.10 -5.09
N ARG A 21 11.44 7.10 -6.42
CA ARG A 21 12.47 7.53 -7.39
C ARG A 21 12.08 8.74 -8.24
N TYR A 22 10.80 8.90 -8.55
CA TYR A 22 10.29 9.98 -9.40
C TYR A 22 8.79 10.22 -9.15
N ALA A 23 8.30 11.42 -9.47
CA ALA A 23 6.89 11.77 -9.31
C ALA A 23 5.98 10.81 -10.10
N GLY A 24 4.93 10.30 -9.45
CA GLY A 24 4.02 9.31 -10.04
C GLY A 24 4.44 7.84 -9.88
N HIS A 25 5.66 7.56 -9.39
CA HIS A 25 6.13 6.19 -9.12
C HIS A 25 5.19 5.43 -8.16
N ALA A 26 4.72 6.07 -7.08
CA ALA A 26 3.75 5.49 -6.16
C ALA A 26 2.45 5.05 -6.85
N ARG A 27 1.94 5.83 -7.81
CA ARG A 27 0.74 5.48 -8.57
C ARG A 27 0.95 4.24 -9.45
N GLN A 28 2.12 4.13 -10.09
CA GLN A 28 2.47 2.97 -10.89
C GLN A 28 2.60 1.71 -10.02
N ALA A 29 3.29 1.80 -8.88
CA ALA A 29 3.41 0.72 -7.92
C ALA A 29 2.03 0.26 -7.41
N GLY A 30 1.14 1.21 -7.08
CA GLY A 30 -0.24 0.92 -6.66
C GLY A 30 -1.06 0.22 -7.74
N HIS A 31 -0.89 0.57 -9.02
CA HIS A 31 -1.55 -0.15 -10.12
C HIS A 31 -1.07 -1.60 -10.23
N ILE A 32 0.25 -1.84 -10.12
CA ILE A 32 0.82 -3.18 -10.15
C ILE A 32 0.34 -4.00 -8.95
N LEU A 33 0.31 -3.41 -7.75
CA LEU A 33 -0.17 -4.08 -6.52
C LEU A 33 -1.59 -4.64 -6.67
N ASN A 34 -2.48 -3.90 -7.35
CA ASN A 34 -3.85 -4.34 -7.62
C ASN A 34 -3.97 -5.40 -8.71
N GLN A 35 -2.89 -5.71 -9.42
CA GLN A 35 -2.90 -6.61 -10.58
C GLN A 35 -2.03 -7.86 -10.37
N CYS A 36 -1.45 -8.05 -9.18
CA CYS A 36 -0.59 -9.19 -8.90
C CYS A 36 -0.95 -9.89 -7.58
N GLY A 37 -0.59 -11.18 -7.50
CA GLY A 37 -0.75 -12.02 -6.31
C GLY A 37 -2.16 -11.94 -5.71
N VAL A 38 -2.22 -11.77 -4.39
CA VAL A 38 -3.46 -11.64 -3.62
C VAL A 38 -4.23 -10.36 -3.99
N GLY A 39 -3.53 -9.28 -4.37
CA GLY A 39 -4.14 -8.01 -4.75
C GLY A 39 -5.02 -8.11 -6.00
N ALA A 40 -4.68 -8.99 -6.94
CA ALA A 40 -5.46 -9.25 -8.15
C ALA A 40 -6.82 -9.93 -7.87
N TYR A 41 -6.99 -10.59 -6.73
CA TYR A 41 -8.19 -11.38 -6.45
C TYR A 41 -9.32 -10.52 -5.88
N MET A 42 -9.05 -9.71 -4.84
CA MET A 42 -10.10 -8.88 -4.23
C MET A 42 -9.58 -7.68 -3.44
N SER A 43 -8.57 -6.97 -3.96
CA SER A 43 -8.12 -5.72 -3.35
C SER A 43 -9.24 -4.68 -3.35
N ARG A 44 -9.48 -4.06 -2.19
CA ARG A 44 -10.40 -2.93 -2.01
C ARG A 44 -9.62 -1.65 -1.71
N TYR A 45 -8.55 -1.78 -0.95
CA TYR A 45 -7.62 -0.73 -0.61
C TYR A 45 -6.22 -1.17 -0.98
N SER A 46 -5.54 -0.31 -1.72
CA SER A 46 -4.12 -0.45 -2.07
C SER A 46 -3.40 0.80 -1.60
N VAL A 47 -2.56 0.62 -0.59
CA VAL A 47 -1.79 1.70 0.02
C VAL A 47 -0.35 1.56 -0.40
N VAL A 48 0.23 2.66 -0.87
CA VAL A 48 1.64 2.74 -1.22
C VAL A 48 2.29 3.67 -0.22
N VAL A 49 3.33 3.18 0.45
CA VAL A 49 4.11 3.91 1.45
C VAL A 49 5.58 3.92 1.04
N ASP A 50 6.34 4.81 1.66
CA ASP A 50 7.79 4.92 1.44
C ASP A 50 8.56 3.77 2.11
N GLU A 51 9.88 3.67 1.84
CA GLU A 51 10.77 2.62 2.36
C GLU A 51 11.01 2.69 3.88
N ASP A 52 10.68 3.82 4.50
CA ASP A 52 10.80 4.05 5.95
C ASP A 52 9.63 3.48 6.77
N ILE A 53 8.59 2.95 6.11
CA ILE A 53 7.38 2.41 6.73
C ILE A 53 7.35 0.89 6.61
N ASP A 54 7.14 0.18 7.73
CA ASP A 54 6.88 -1.26 7.70
C ASP A 54 5.45 -1.53 7.18
N PRO A 55 5.27 -2.17 6.01
CA PRO A 55 3.95 -2.43 5.45
C PRO A 55 3.12 -3.44 6.27
N SER A 56 3.73 -4.19 7.19
CA SER A 56 3.04 -5.10 8.10
C SER A 56 2.53 -4.44 9.39
N ASN A 57 3.03 -3.25 9.72
CA ASN A 57 2.60 -2.50 10.89
C ASN A 57 1.46 -1.53 10.54
N LEU A 58 0.21 -1.88 10.91
CA LEU A 58 -0.96 -1.06 10.62
C LEU A 58 -0.83 0.38 11.11
N GLN A 59 -0.23 0.59 12.28
CA GLN A 59 -0.17 1.92 12.89
C GLN A 59 0.73 2.85 12.08
N GLU A 60 1.88 2.36 11.62
CA GLU A 60 2.78 3.15 10.77
C GLU A 60 2.14 3.45 9.41
N VAL A 61 1.49 2.46 8.80
CA VAL A 61 0.78 2.64 7.52
C VAL A 61 -0.32 3.68 7.65
N MET A 62 -1.16 3.60 8.67
CA MET A 62 -2.25 4.56 8.86
C MET A 62 -1.75 5.95 9.26
N TRP A 63 -0.64 6.04 9.99
CA TRP A 63 0.03 7.33 10.22
C TRP A 63 0.52 7.95 8.91
N ALA A 64 1.12 7.17 8.01
CA ALA A 64 1.56 7.64 6.71
C ALA A 64 0.37 8.12 5.85
N VAL A 65 -0.74 7.38 5.85
CA VAL A 65 -1.99 7.81 5.18
C VAL A 65 -2.47 9.14 5.75
N ALA A 66 -2.57 9.27 7.07
CA ALA A 66 -3.10 10.47 7.71
C ALA A 66 -2.21 11.73 7.53
N THR A 67 -0.91 11.56 7.32
CA THR A 67 0.06 12.69 7.29
C THR A 67 0.65 12.98 5.91
N ARG A 68 0.58 12.03 4.97
CA ARG A 68 1.20 12.14 3.64
C ARG A 68 0.21 12.00 2.47
N SER A 69 -1.10 11.87 2.75
CA SER A 69 -2.14 11.84 1.71
C SER A 69 -3.13 12.98 1.85
N ASP A 70 -3.65 13.45 0.71
CA ASP A 70 -4.67 14.48 0.62
C ASP A 70 -5.84 13.92 -0.21
N PRO A 71 -6.88 13.34 0.43
CA PRO A 71 -8.03 12.78 -0.26
C PRO A 71 -8.97 13.91 -0.72
N VAL A 72 -9.30 13.90 -2.01
CA VAL A 72 -10.28 14.80 -2.65
C VAL A 72 -11.45 14.03 -3.24
#